data_AF-A0A949Z2T7-F1
#
_entry.id   AF-A0A949Z2T7-F1
#
_cell.length_a   1.000
_cell.length_b   1.000
_cell.length_c   1.000
_cell.angle_alpha   90.00
_cell.angle_beta   90.00
_cell.angle_gamma   90.00
#
_symmetry.space_group_name_H-M   'P 1'
#
loop_
_entity.id
_entity.type
_entity.pdbx_description
1 polymer ?
#
loop_
_entity_poly.entity_id
_entity_poly.type
_entity_poly.pdbx_seq_one_letter_code
_entity_poly.pdbx_strand_id
1 'polypeptide(L)'
;MLGFSRARLRARAVLAAVPPRVDAALTERIQPMIERHPTFGYRRLWALLRFRQGIRVNRKAVYRLLKLKGWLVHQRTVTPRPRVQGLKSRAQRSDERWAMDVTHVRCGADGWVVK
;
A
#
# COMPACT_ATOMS: atom_id res chain seq x y z
N MET A 1 -28.71 36.19 13.41
CA MET A 1 -28.85 35.12 12.40
C MET A 1 -28.21 35.65 11.11
N LEU A 2 -27.05 35.14 10.69
CA LEU A 2 -26.35 35.69 9.52
C LEU A 2 -27.16 35.37 8.24
N GLY A 3 -27.57 36.41 7.49
CA GLY A 3 -28.49 36.35 6.35
C GLY A 3 -27.94 35.70 5.07
N PHE A 4 -27.05 34.72 5.19
CA PHE A 4 -26.49 34.00 4.05
C PHE A 4 -26.69 32.49 4.22
N SER A 5 -27.20 31.85 3.17
CA SER A 5 -27.32 30.39 3.11
C SER A 5 -25.96 29.72 3.32
N ARG A 6 -25.93 28.65 4.14
CA ARG A 6 -24.75 27.80 4.35
C ARG A 6 -24.12 27.30 3.05
N ALA A 7 -24.90 27.19 1.97
CA ALA A 7 -24.41 26.81 0.64
C ALA A 7 -23.52 27.88 0.01
N ARG A 8 -23.85 29.17 0.15
CA ARG A 8 -23.03 30.29 -0.38
C ARG A 8 -21.69 30.43 0.34
N LEU A 9 -21.65 30.08 1.63
CA LEU A 9 -20.40 30.05 2.40
C LEU A 9 -19.41 29.01 1.85
N ARG A 10 -19.90 27.87 1.33
CA ARG A 10 -19.03 26.86 0.69
C ARG A 10 -18.53 27.30 -0.68
N ALA A 11 -19.36 27.97 -1.47
CA ALA A 11 -18.99 28.41 -2.83
C ALA A 11 -17.89 29.47 -2.84
N ARG A 12 -17.84 30.35 -1.82
CA ARG A 12 -16.84 31.44 -1.73
C ARG A 12 -15.54 31.03 -1.02
N ALA A 13 -15.52 29.86 -0.39
CA ALA A 13 -14.33 29.30 0.27
C ALA A 13 -13.44 28.46 -0.66
N VAL A 14 -13.60 28.60 -1.98
CA VAL A 14 -12.58 28.19 -2.97
C VAL A 14 -11.59 29.35 -3.15
N LEU A 15 -11.18 29.99 -2.05
CA LEU A 15 -10.07 30.93 -2.03
C LEU A 15 -8.85 30.16 -2.54
N ALA A 16 -8.24 30.67 -3.62
CA ALA A 16 -7.07 30.15 -4.32
C ALA A 16 -6.27 29.16 -3.46
N ALA A 17 -6.42 27.87 -3.76
CA ALA A 17 -5.72 26.83 -3.03
C ALA A 17 -4.23 27.08 -3.15
N VAL A 18 -3.60 27.55 -2.07
CA VAL A 18 -2.14 27.71 -1.98
C VAL A 18 -1.55 26.38 -2.47
N PRO A 19 -0.68 26.39 -3.50
CA PRO A 19 -0.11 25.16 -4.01
C PRO A 19 0.52 24.44 -2.82
N PRO A 20 0.22 23.15 -2.63
CA PRO A 20 0.62 22.45 -1.43
C PRO A 20 2.14 22.53 -1.31
N ARG A 21 2.61 23.26 -0.28
CA ARG A 21 4.05 23.40 -0.01
C ARG A 21 4.64 22.01 0.15
N VAL A 22 5.43 21.62 -0.83
CA VAL A 22 6.27 20.43 -0.79
C VAL A 22 7.46 20.82 0.08
N ASP A 23 7.52 20.26 1.29
CA ASP A 23 8.68 20.43 2.16
C ASP A 23 9.86 19.67 1.52
N ALA A 24 10.82 20.43 1.02
CA ALA A 24 12.00 19.89 0.32
C ALA A 24 12.82 18.98 1.24
N ALA A 25 13.00 19.39 2.51
CA ALA A 25 13.76 18.60 3.49
C ALA A 25 13.06 17.27 3.81
N LEU A 26 11.73 17.26 3.86
CA LEU A 26 10.98 16.02 4.05
C LEU A 26 11.05 15.11 2.81
N THR A 27 11.07 15.71 1.62
CA THR A 27 11.16 15.00 0.34
C THR A 27 12.50 14.26 0.21
N GLU A 28 13.61 14.95 0.47
CA GLU A 28 14.96 14.40 0.46
C GLU A 28 15.14 13.23 1.43
N ARG A 29 14.44 13.26 2.57
CA ARG A 29 14.49 12.16 3.56
C ARG A 29 13.66 10.96 3.15
N ILE A 30 12.51 11.17 2.52
CA ILE A 30 11.57 10.10 2.17
C ILE A 30 12.03 9.36 0.90
N GLN A 31 12.63 10.05 -0.06
CA GLN A 31 13.10 9.45 -1.31
C GLN A 31 13.98 8.20 -1.11
N PRO A 32 15.09 8.24 -0.35
CA PRO A 32 15.94 7.06 -0.15
C PRO A 32 15.22 5.93 0.62
N MET A 33 14.25 6.27 1.48
CA MET A 33 13.45 5.27 2.19
C MET A 33 12.51 4.51 1.25
N ILE A 34 12.01 5.19 0.22
CA ILE A 34 11.17 4.59 -0.82
C ILE A 34 11.99 3.65 -1.68
N GLU A 35 13.20 4.05 -2.08
CA GLU A 35 14.13 3.22 -2.85
C GLU A 35 14.54 1.97 -2.08
N ARG A 36 14.87 2.11 -0.78
CA ARG A 36 15.21 0.96 0.08
C ARG A 36 14.02 0.04 0.36
N HIS A 37 12.80 0.58 0.39
CA HIS A 37 11.59 -0.15 0.75
C HIS A 37 10.43 0.15 -0.22
N PRO A 38 10.45 -0.42 -1.44
CA PRO A 38 9.49 -0.09 -2.50
C PRO A 38 8.05 -0.48 -2.15
N THR A 39 7.85 -1.46 -1.26
CA THR A 39 6.54 -1.92 -0.81
C THR A 39 5.92 -1.07 0.30
N PHE A 40 6.67 -0.12 0.88
CA PHE A 40 6.19 0.64 2.04
C PHE A 40 5.26 1.77 1.60
N GLY A 41 4.03 1.71 2.10
CA GLY A 41 3.06 2.79 1.98
C GLY A 41 3.30 3.94 2.95
N TYR A 42 2.55 5.02 2.76
CA TYR A 42 2.70 6.25 3.54
C TYR A 42 2.55 6.05 5.06
N ARG A 43 1.75 5.08 5.51
CA ARG A 43 1.59 4.74 6.94
C ARG A 43 2.89 4.20 7.54
N ARG A 44 3.59 3.33 6.82
CA ARG A 44 4.84 2.71 7.28
C ARG A 44 6.01 3.70 7.17
N LEU A 45 6.06 4.50 6.11
CA LEU A 45 7.01 5.62 6.00
C LEU A 45 6.84 6.63 7.15
N TRP A 46 5.61 7.02 7.46
CA TRP A 46 5.32 7.88 8.61
C TRP A 46 5.81 7.29 9.94
N ALA A 47 5.58 5.98 10.16
CA ALA A 47 6.06 5.31 11.37
C ALA A 47 7.60 5.33 11.46
N LEU A 48 8.31 5.10 10.36
CA LEU A 48 9.76 5.18 10.33
C LEU A 48 10.27 6.61 10.61
N LEU A 49 9.64 7.62 10.02
CA LEU A 49 9.97 9.03 10.30
C LEU A 49 9.77 9.36 11.78
N ARG A 50 8.67 8.87 12.38
CA ARG A 50 8.32 9.18 13.78
C ARG A 50 9.20 8.45 14.79
N PHE A 51 9.43 7.15 14.59
CA PHE A 51 10.05 6.28 15.60
C PHE A 51 11.54 6.04 15.36
N ARG A 52 12.02 6.07 14.11
CA ARG A 52 13.45 5.90 13.84
C ARG A 52 14.20 7.22 13.68
N GLN A 53 13.57 8.22 13.08
CA GLN A 53 14.20 9.54 12.87
C GLN A 53 13.75 10.60 13.88
N GLY A 54 12.79 10.29 14.76
CA GLY A 54 12.29 11.20 15.79
C GLY A 54 11.47 12.39 15.26
N ILE A 55 11.20 12.46 13.95
CA ILE A 55 10.57 13.62 13.32
C ILE A 55 9.06 13.62 13.58
N ARG A 56 8.55 14.69 14.19
CA ARG A 56 7.12 14.89 14.44
C ARG A 56 6.41 15.43 13.19
N VAL A 57 6.09 14.54 12.25
CA VAL A 57 5.32 14.88 11.05
C VAL A 57 3.87 14.39 11.16
N ASN A 58 2.92 15.20 10.71
CA ASN A 58 1.53 14.76 10.59
C ASN A 58 1.42 13.71 9.47
N ARG A 59 0.76 12.59 9.75
CA ARG A 59 0.50 11.51 8.77
C ARG A 59 -0.19 12.01 7.49
N LYS A 60 -1.06 13.02 7.60
CA LYS A 60 -1.73 13.65 6.44
C LYS A 60 -0.75 14.43 5.56
N ALA A 61 0.28 15.04 6.14
CA ALA A 61 1.31 15.76 5.38
C ALA A 61 2.13 14.78 4.53
N VAL A 62 2.56 13.67 5.14
CA VAL A 62 3.25 12.57 4.43
C VAL A 62 2.39 12.04 3.28
N TYR A 63 1.11 11.75 3.53
CA TYR A 63 0.20 11.30 2.47
C TYR A 63 0.07 12.30 1.31
N ARG A 64 -0.14 13.60 1.60
CA ARG A 64 -0.24 14.64 0.58
C ARG A 64 1.05 14.75 -0.25
N LEU A 65 2.20 14.71 0.42
CA LEU A 65 3.51 14.75 -0.23
C LEU A 65 3.67 13.57 -1.21
N LEU A 66 3.41 12.35 -0.75
CA LEU A 66 3.51 11.16 -1.61
C LEU A 66 2.52 11.23 -2.78
N LYS A 67 1.29 11.70 -2.55
CA LYS A 67 0.28 11.86 -3.60
C LYS A 67 0.73 12.85 -4.68
N LEU A 68 1.31 13.99 -4.28
CA LEU A 68 1.79 15.03 -5.19
C LEU A 68 2.96 14.56 -6.04
N LYS A 69 3.87 13.77 -5.45
CA LYS A 69 5.04 13.23 -6.16
C LYS A 69 4.74 11.96 -6.96
N GLY A 70 3.51 11.44 -6.92
CA GLY A 70 3.17 10.17 -7.57
C GLY A 70 3.81 8.95 -6.93
N TRP A 71 4.18 9.05 -5.64
CA TRP A 71 4.97 8.05 -4.93
C TRP A 71 4.12 7.04 -4.14
N LEU A 72 2.80 7.01 -4.31
CA LEU A 72 1.98 6.01 -3.63
C LEU A 72 2.27 4.61 -4.17
N VAL A 73 2.14 3.58 -3.31
CA VAL A 73 2.51 2.20 -3.66
C VAL A 73 1.79 1.69 -4.92
N HIS A 74 0.53 2.08 -5.11
CA HIS A 74 -0.27 1.71 -6.28
C HIS A 74 0.08 2.52 -7.54
N GLN A 75 0.80 3.63 -7.41
CA GLN A 75 1.30 4.45 -8.53
C GLN A 75 2.69 4.00 -8.97
N ARG A 76 3.42 3.30 -8.10
CA ARG A 76 4.73 2.72 -8.43
C ARG A 76 4.52 1.54 -9.37
N THR A 77 5.38 1.42 -10.37
CA THR A 77 5.42 0.26 -11.25
C THR A 77 5.53 -1.01 -10.41
N VAL A 78 4.61 -1.95 -10.62
CA VAL A 78 4.57 -3.21 -9.88
C VAL A 78 5.89 -3.93 -10.13
N THR A 79 6.66 -4.17 -9.05
CA THR A 79 7.81 -5.09 -9.13
C THR A 79 7.29 -6.38 -9.75
N PRO A 80 7.87 -6.88 -10.86
CA PRO A 80 7.47 -8.14 -11.43
C PRO A 80 7.44 -9.17 -10.30
N ARG A 81 6.29 -9.77 -10.07
CA ARG A 81 6.21 -11.00 -9.27
C ARG A 81 6.28 -12.12 -10.31
N PRO A 82 7.47 -12.54 -10.74
CA PRO A 82 7.56 -13.69 -11.62
C PRO A 82 6.92 -14.84 -10.83
N ARG A 83 5.71 -15.22 -11.24
CA ARG A 83 5.12 -16.46 -10.76
C ARG A 83 6.03 -17.54 -11.32
N VAL A 84 6.51 -18.44 -10.47
CA VAL A 84 7.24 -19.61 -10.95
C VAL A 84 6.41 -20.22 -12.07
N GLN A 85 7.04 -20.40 -13.24
CA GLN A 85 6.34 -20.87 -14.41
C GLN A 85 5.77 -22.25 -14.08
N GLY A 86 4.44 -22.36 -14.07
CA GLY A 86 3.77 -23.60 -13.71
C GLY A 86 4.16 -24.68 -14.70
N LEU A 87 4.90 -25.69 -14.25
CA LEU A 87 5.17 -26.87 -15.07
C LEU A 87 3.90 -27.71 -15.14
N LYS A 88 3.47 -28.05 -16.36
CA LYS A 88 2.39 -29.00 -16.54
C LYS A 88 2.85 -30.37 -16.03
N SER A 89 2.06 -30.97 -15.15
CA SER A 89 2.18 -32.38 -14.78
C SER A 89 2.03 -33.24 -16.03
N ARG A 90 3.12 -33.82 -16.53
CA ARG A 90 3.12 -34.77 -17.66
C ARG A 90 3.49 -36.17 -17.15
N ALA A 91 2.79 -37.18 -17.63
CA ALA A 91 3.12 -38.60 -17.48
C ALA A 91 3.31 -39.20 -18.88
N GLN A 92 4.18 -40.20 -19.03
CA GLN A 92 4.43 -40.83 -20.33
C GLN A 92 3.41 -41.94 -20.61
N ARG A 93 2.91 -42.60 -19.55
CA ARG A 93 1.91 -43.67 -19.61
C ARG A 93 0.85 -43.49 -18.53
N SER A 94 -0.23 -44.26 -18.64
CA SER A 94 -1.23 -44.37 -17.58
C SER A 94 -0.59 -44.85 -16.28
N ASP A 95 -1.10 -44.39 -15.14
CA ASP A 95 -0.72 -44.84 -13.80
C ASP A 95 0.72 -44.55 -13.33
N GLU A 96 1.50 -43.75 -14.07
CA GLU A 96 2.86 -43.36 -13.66
C GLU A 96 2.92 -42.16 -12.72
N ARG A 97 1.90 -41.30 -12.72
CA ARG A 97 1.88 -40.07 -11.92
C ARG A 97 0.53 -39.84 -11.26
N TRP A 98 0.55 -39.88 -9.94
CA TRP A 98 -0.62 -39.70 -9.08
C TRP A 98 -0.37 -38.45 -8.25
N ALA A 99 -1.32 -37.53 -8.25
CA ALA A 99 -1.31 -36.36 -7.39
C ALA A 99 -2.57 -36.42 -6.53
N MET A 100 -2.41 -36.22 -5.23
CA MET A 100 -3.55 -36.13 -4.29
C MET A 100 -3.70 -34.67 -3.88
N ASP A 101 -4.86 -34.09 -4.13
CA ASP A 101 -5.27 -32.77 -3.64
C ASP A 101 -6.14 -32.93 -2.39
N VAL A 102 -5.52 -32.94 -1.23
CA VAL A 102 -6.24 -32.91 0.04
C VAL A 102 -6.36 -31.47 0.52
N THR A 103 -7.58 -30.93 0.49
CA THR A 103 -7.87 -29.56 0.95
C THR A 103 -8.18 -29.51 2.44
N HIS A 104 -8.86 -30.54 2.96
CA HIS A 104 -9.28 -30.60 4.36
C HIS A 104 -9.15 -32.02 4.89
N VAL A 105 -8.64 -32.15 6.12
CA VAL A 105 -8.65 -33.42 6.86
C VAL A 105 -9.64 -33.27 8.01
N ARG A 106 -10.60 -34.19 8.09
CA ARG A 106 -11.55 -34.23 9.21
C ARG A 106 -10.85 -34.84 10.41
N CYS A 107 -10.65 -34.06 11.47
CA CYS A 107 -9.97 -34.51 12.70
C CYS A 107 -10.95 -34.78 13.85
N GLY A 108 -12.13 -35.36 13.57
CA GLY A 108 -13.07 -35.78 14.62
C GLY A 108 -13.52 -34.65 15.56
N ALA A 109 -13.21 -34.74 16.85
CA ALA A 109 -13.56 -33.70 17.84
C ALA A 109 -12.83 -32.37 17.59
N ASP A 110 -11.65 -32.40 16.97
CA ASP A 110 -10.78 -31.23 16.76
C ASP A 110 -11.14 -30.40 15.51
N GLY A 111 -12.28 -30.71 14.88
CA GLY A 111 -12.80 -29.96 13.75
C GLY A 111 -12.12 -30.29 12.41
N TRP A 112 -12.07 -29.31 11.52
CA TRP A 112 -11.44 -29.43 10.21
C TRP A 112 -10.10 -28.71 10.22
N VAL A 113 -9.07 -29.41 9.75
CA VAL A 113 -7.74 -28.82 9.56
C VAL A 113 -7.53 -28.57 8.08
N VAL A 114 -7.13 -27.35 7.75
CA VAL A 114 -6.78 -26.92 6.39
C VAL A 114 -5.28 -27.05 6.22
N LYS A 115 -4.83 -27.58 5.08
CA LYS A 115 -3.41 -27.72 4.74
C LYS A 115 -2.78 -26.39 4.34
#